data_AF-J9EIC4-F1
#
_entry.id   AF-J9EIC4-F1
#
_cell.length_a   1.000
_cell.length_b   1.000
_cell.length_c   1.000
_cell.angle_alpha   90.00
_cell.angle_beta   90.00
_cell.angle_gamma   90.00
#
_symmetry.space_group_name_H-M   'P 1'
#
loop_
_entity.id
_entity.type
_entity.pdbx_description
1 polymer ?
#
loop_
_entity_poly.entity_id
_entity_poly.type
_entity_poly.pdbx_seq_one_letter_code
_entity_poly.pdbx_strand_id
1 'polypeptide(L)'
;MCHYFIKALEDSGKLLRNYTQNIDTLEQVAGIKRIVQCHGSFATATCRNCGLKVDSEAIREDIDSGRVAMCRVCSHPEGVMKPDIVFFGEDLSDDFHEKMAEDREMVDLVVVIGSSLKVQPVALLPYNVNPEVPQILINRESLPHYATDIELLGNCDDIVAQLALVLGPPYTDIFRKGRFKTNSSDPAAVEEIYEKATLRKAINEIQFKKLLDQPTVKRARLKEGMPSMWDARYVSVGSKLPVDGYLFVSSRTSPFLSF
;
A
#
# COMPACT_ATOMS: atom_id res chain seq x y z
N MET A 1 -10.51 5.73 -4.20
CA MET A 1 -9.93 5.78 -5.56
C MET A 1 -8.57 5.12 -5.60
N CYS A 2 -7.72 5.28 -4.57
CA CYS A 2 -6.40 4.65 -4.51
C CYS A 2 -6.37 3.17 -4.93
N HIS A 3 -7.28 2.32 -4.42
CA HIS A 3 -7.34 0.90 -4.82
C HIS A 3 -7.59 0.70 -6.32
N TYR A 4 -8.46 1.49 -6.95
CA TYR A 4 -8.68 1.40 -8.40
C TYR A 4 -7.50 1.91 -9.22
N PHE A 5 -6.73 2.87 -8.69
CA PHE A 5 -5.48 3.30 -9.32
C PHE A 5 -4.41 2.21 -9.25
N ILE A 6 -4.26 1.54 -8.10
CA ILE A 6 -3.38 0.38 -7.96
C ILE A 6 -3.83 -0.75 -8.91
N LYS A 7 -5.14 -0.98 -9.04
CA LYS A 7 -5.69 -1.92 -10.03
C LYS A 7 -5.33 -1.54 -11.47
N ALA A 8 -5.43 -0.26 -11.82
CA ALA A 8 -5.08 0.23 -13.16
C ALA A 8 -3.58 0.06 -13.47
N LEU A 9 -2.71 0.26 -12.47
CA LEU A 9 -1.28 -0.04 -12.56
C LEU A 9 -1.03 -1.53 -12.79
N GLU A 10 -1.77 -2.40 -12.10
CA GLU A 10 -1.70 -3.85 -12.32
C GLU A 10 -2.16 -4.25 -13.72
N ASP A 11 -3.29 -3.72 -14.19
CA ASP A 11 -3.82 -4.00 -15.53
C ASP A 11 -2.87 -3.51 -16.63
N SER A 12 -2.11 -2.44 -16.34
CA SER A 12 -1.08 -1.91 -17.24
C SER A 12 0.26 -2.65 -17.14
N GLY A 13 0.35 -3.72 -16.34
CA GLY A 13 1.57 -4.49 -16.13
C GLY A 13 2.68 -3.74 -15.37
N LYS A 14 2.35 -2.64 -14.69
CA LYS A 14 3.29 -1.79 -13.97
C LYS A 14 3.41 -2.11 -12.48
N LEU A 15 2.42 -2.81 -11.90
CA LEU A 15 2.46 -3.19 -10.49
C LEU A 15 3.28 -4.47 -10.28
N LEU A 16 4.43 -4.37 -9.62
CA LEU A 16 5.16 -5.54 -9.13
C LEU A 16 4.38 -6.23 -8.00
N ARG A 17 4.10 -5.47 -6.93
CA ARG A 17 3.34 -5.93 -5.76
C ARG A 17 2.66 -4.76 -5.06
N ASN A 18 1.55 -5.04 -4.39
CA ASN A 18 0.90 -4.16 -3.43
C ASN A 18 0.98 -4.78 -2.03
N TYR A 19 1.90 -4.27 -1.20
CA TYR A 19 1.97 -4.63 0.22
C TYR A 19 0.98 -3.77 1.01
N THR A 20 -0.07 -4.40 1.53
CA THR A 20 -1.11 -3.70 2.31
C THR A 20 -1.04 -4.07 3.79
N GLN A 21 -1.16 -3.05 4.64
CA GLN A 21 -1.35 -3.21 6.08
C GLN A 21 -2.82 -3.27 6.47
N ASN A 22 -3.72 -3.03 5.51
CA ASN A 22 -5.16 -3.05 5.74
C ASN A 22 -5.65 -4.50 5.89
N ILE A 23 -6.66 -4.68 6.73
CA ILE A 23 -7.34 -5.97 6.97
C ILE A 23 -8.77 -6.00 6.41
N ASP A 24 -9.19 -4.91 5.75
CA ASP A 24 -10.56 -4.67 5.28
C ASP A 24 -10.89 -5.31 3.93
N THR A 25 -9.91 -5.95 3.29
CA THR A 25 -10.00 -6.67 2.00
C THR A 25 -10.46 -5.82 0.81
N LEU A 26 -10.42 -4.49 0.90
CA LEU A 26 -10.84 -3.60 -0.20
C LEU A 26 -9.97 -3.76 -1.46
N GLU A 27 -8.74 -4.24 -1.32
CA GLU A 27 -7.86 -4.56 -2.45
C GLU A 27 -8.45 -5.70 -3.30
N GLN A 28 -9.06 -6.70 -2.66
CA GLN A 28 -9.74 -7.80 -3.34
C GLN A 28 -11.01 -7.32 -4.04
N VAL A 29 -11.79 -6.44 -3.37
CA VAL A 29 -12.99 -5.81 -3.98
C VAL A 29 -12.62 -4.98 -5.21
N ALA A 30 -11.48 -4.29 -5.17
CA ALA A 30 -10.96 -3.57 -6.34
C ALA A 30 -10.43 -4.50 -7.44
N GLY A 31 -10.28 -5.80 -7.16
CA GLY A 31 -9.81 -6.82 -8.09
C GLY A 31 -8.29 -6.89 -8.26
N ILE A 32 -7.52 -6.31 -7.33
CA ILE A 32 -6.06 -6.36 -7.36
C ILE A 32 -5.65 -7.81 -7.04
N LYS A 33 -4.74 -8.39 -7.81
CA LYS A 33 -4.31 -9.78 -7.65
C LYS A 33 -2.93 -9.90 -7.01
N ARG A 34 -2.03 -8.97 -7.30
CA ARG A 34 -0.64 -8.92 -6.81
C ARG A 34 -0.57 -8.29 -5.42
N ILE A 35 -1.37 -8.79 -4.49
CA ILE A 35 -1.46 -8.28 -3.11
C ILE A 35 -0.65 -9.16 -2.16
N VAL A 36 0.02 -8.55 -1.19
CA VAL A 36 0.46 -9.21 0.04
C VAL A 36 -0.26 -8.51 1.19
N GLN A 37 -1.11 -9.25 1.91
CA GLN A 37 -1.78 -8.75 3.12
C GLN A 37 -0.86 -8.95 4.31
N CYS A 38 -0.02 -7.95 4.59
CA CYS A 38 1.09 -8.08 5.52
C CYS A 38 0.64 -8.48 6.92
N HIS A 39 -0.53 -8.01 7.37
CA HIS A 39 -1.10 -8.34 8.67
C HIS A 39 -2.22 -9.39 8.58
N GLY A 40 -2.23 -10.18 7.51
CA GLY A 40 -3.28 -11.14 7.24
C GLY A 40 -4.62 -10.49 6.91
N SER A 41 -5.71 -11.25 7.04
CA SER A 41 -7.07 -10.75 6.82
C SER A 41 -8.14 -11.59 7.51
N PHE A 42 -9.35 -11.07 7.54
CA PHE A 42 -10.53 -11.80 8.01
C PHE A 42 -11.09 -12.78 6.96
N ALA A 43 -10.33 -13.17 5.93
CA ALA A 43 -10.81 -14.11 4.93
C ALA A 43 -11.00 -15.52 5.53
N THR A 44 -10.09 -15.93 6.41
CA THR A 44 -10.06 -17.27 7.00
C THR A 44 -9.77 -17.22 8.49
N ALA A 45 -10.00 -18.34 9.17
CA ALA A 45 -9.65 -18.53 10.57
C ALA A 45 -9.03 -19.90 10.80
N THR A 46 -8.03 -19.95 11.67
CA THR A 46 -7.30 -21.17 12.00
C THR A 46 -7.49 -21.54 13.47
N CYS A 47 -7.82 -22.81 13.73
CA CYS A 47 -7.88 -23.35 15.08
C CYS A 47 -6.50 -23.31 15.74
N ARG A 48 -6.40 -22.69 16.91
CA ARG A 48 -5.14 -22.58 17.67
C ARG A 48 -4.62 -23.90 18.23
N ASN A 49 -5.47 -24.93 18.33
CA ASN A 49 -5.09 -26.24 18.85
C ASN A 49 -4.73 -27.25 17.75
N CYS A 50 -5.60 -27.41 16.74
CA CYS A 50 -5.44 -28.46 15.72
C CYS A 50 -5.04 -27.95 14.33
N GLY A 51 -4.92 -26.64 14.13
CA GLY A 51 -4.54 -26.05 12.85
C GLY A 51 -5.60 -26.12 11.75
N LEU A 52 -6.82 -26.58 12.04
CA LEU A 52 -7.91 -26.58 11.07
C LEU A 52 -8.19 -25.14 10.60
N LYS A 53 -8.09 -24.93 9.29
CA LYS A 53 -8.39 -23.67 8.63
C LYS A 53 -9.78 -23.70 8.01
N VAL A 54 -10.56 -22.63 8.21
CA VAL A 54 -11.92 -22.47 7.67
C VAL A 54 -12.11 -21.07 7.08
N ASP A 55 -13.06 -20.92 6.16
CA ASP A 55 -13.53 -19.60 5.71
C ASP A 55 -14.21 -18.84 6.84
N SER A 56 -14.13 -17.50 6.82
CA SER A 56 -14.69 -16.65 7.87
C SER A 56 -16.21 -16.77 8.02
N GLU A 57 -16.92 -17.14 6.96
CA GLU A 57 -18.35 -17.47 7.02
C GLU A 57 -18.65 -18.60 8.00
N ALA A 58 -17.73 -19.54 8.20
CA ALA A 58 -17.92 -20.64 9.14
C ALA A 58 -17.93 -20.20 10.61
N ILE A 59 -17.37 -19.02 10.92
CA ILE A 59 -17.30 -18.45 12.28
C ILE A 59 -18.13 -17.17 12.43
N ARG A 60 -18.81 -16.71 11.37
CA ARG A 60 -19.52 -15.43 11.35
C ARG A 60 -20.63 -15.34 12.40
N GLU A 61 -21.43 -16.41 12.56
CA GLU A 61 -22.51 -16.44 13.54
C GLU A 61 -22.03 -16.23 14.98
N ASP A 62 -20.88 -16.83 15.33
CA ASP A 62 -20.30 -16.67 16.66
C ASP A 62 -19.79 -15.24 16.87
N ILE A 63 -19.14 -14.65 15.86
CA ILE A 63 -18.69 -13.25 15.90
C ILE A 63 -19.87 -12.28 16.07
N ASP A 64 -20.90 -12.41 15.22
CA ASP A 64 -22.06 -11.50 15.22
C ASP A 64 -22.86 -11.56 16.53
N SER A 65 -22.81 -12.70 17.21
CA SER A 65 -23.46 -12.90 18.51
C SER A 65 -22.55 -12.63 19.71
N GLY A 66 -21.32 -12.17 19.48
CA GLY A 66 -20.35 -11.85 20.54
C GLY A 66 -19.84 -13.09 21.31
N ARG A 67 -19.91 -14.28 20.70
CA ARG A 67 -19.39 -15.53 21.27
C ARG A 67 -17.99 -15.84 20.75
N VAL A 68 -17.21 -16.55 21.57
CA VAL A 68 -15.91 -17.08 21.14
C VAL A 68 -16.15 -18.24 20.17
N ALA A 69 -15.66 -18.11 18.93
CA ALA A 69 -15.76 -19.15 17.93
C ALA A 69 -14.86 -20.34 18.29
N MET A 70 -15.47 -21.52 18.47
CA MET A 70 -14.77 -22.75 18.86
C MET A 70 -14.66 -23.73 17.69
N CYS A 71 -13.56 -24.47 17.64
CA CYS A 71 -13.30 -25.49 16.65
C CYS A 71 -14.24 -26.67 16.84
N ARG A 72 -15.06 -26.92 15.81
CA ARG A 72 -16.06 -27.99 15.78
C ARG A 72 -15.46 -29.38 15.63
N VAL A 73 -14.16 -29.47 15.30
CA VAL A 73 -13.48 -30.74 15.03
C VAL A 73 -12.70 -31.25 16.24
N CYS A 74 -11.84 -30.44 16.84
CA CYS A 74 -10.98 -30.93 17.92
C CYS A 74 -11.65 -30.92 19.31
N SER A 75 -12.77 -30.21 19.48
CA SER A 75 -13.52 -30.10 20.74
C SER A 75 -12.62 -29.88 21.98
N HIS A 76 -11.52 -29.16 21.80
CA HIS A 76 -10.52 -28.89 22.83
C HIS A 76 -10.85 -27.55 23.49
N PRO A 77 -10.64 -27.37 24.81
CA PRO A 77 -10.85 -26.07 25.47
C PRO A 77 -10.03 -24.93 24.86
N GLU A 78 -8.86 -25.23 24.30
CA GLU A 78 -8.00 -24.26 23.58
C GLU A 78 -8.27 -24.24 22.07
N GLY A 79 -9.32 -24.93 21.61
CA GLY A 79 -9.72 -25.01 20.21
C GLY A 79 -10.35 -23.71 19.70
N VAL A 80 -9.86 -22.55 20.09
CA VAL A 80 -10.39 -21.25 19.63
C VAL A 80 -10.05 -21.06 18.16
N MET A 81 -11.03 -20.66 17.36
CA MET A 81 -10.86 -20.26 15.96
C MET A 81 -10.38 -18.82 15.92
N LYS A 82 -9.10 -18.60 15.61
CA LYS A 82 -8.53 -17.26 15.48
C LYS A 82 -8.58 -16.84 14.01
N PRO A 83 -9.16 -15.67 13.65
CA PRO A 83 -9.01 -15.12 12.31
C PRO A 83 -7.53 -15.02 11.92
N ASP A 84 -7.21 -15.28 10.65
CA ASP A 84 -5.84 -15.27 10.11
C ASP A 84 -5.33 -13.83 9.90
N ILE A 85 -5.44 -13.02 10.94
CA ILE A 85 -4.83 -11.71 11.12
C ILE A 85 -3.63 -11.82 12.04
N VAL A 86 -2.61 -11.01 11.80
CA VAL A 86 -1.40 -10.97 12.63
C VAL A 86 -1.66 -10.06 13.84
N PHE A 87 -1.54 -10.62 15.04
CA PHE A 87 -1.58 -9.84 16.29
C PHE A 87 -0.20 -9.28 16.64
N PHE A 88 -0.17 -8.28 17.51
CA PHE A 88 1.10 -7.74 18.01
C PHE A 88 1.93 -8.84 18.68
N GLY A 89 3.18 -8.98 18.24
CA GLY A 89 4.11 -10.01 18.72
C GLY A 89 4.03 -11.34 17.98
N GLU A 90 3.13 -11.50 17.00
CA GLU A 90 3.16 -12.61 16.06
C GLU A 90 4.01 -12.25 14.84
N ASP A 91 4.68 -13.26 14.27
CA ASP A 91 5.44 -13.10 13.03
C ASP A 91 4.51 -12.84 11.84
N LEU A 92 5.02 -12.17 10.79
CA LEU A 92 4.30 -12.06 9.53
C LEU A 92 4.28 -13.41 8.80
N SER A 93 3.40 -13.54 7.80
CA SER A 93 3.32 -14.76 7.00
C SER A 93 4.61 -15.06 6.25
N ASP A 94 4.90 -16.34 6.03
CA ASP A 94 6.01 -16.77 5.16
C ASP A 94 5.90 -16.18 3.76
N ASP A 95 4.68 -16.08 3.22
CA ASP A 95 4.40 -15.43 1.93
C ASP A 95 4.90 -13.97 1.89
N PHE A 96 4.77 -13.21 2.99
CA PHE A 96 5.33 -11.86 3.06
C PHE A 96 6.86 -11.88 2.90
N HIS A 97 7.54 -12.78 3.61
CA HIS A 97 9.00 -12.88 3.60
C HIS A 97 9.52 -13.38 2.25
N GLU A 98 8.90 -14.39 1.67
CA GLU A 98 9.21 -14.93 0.35
C GLU A 98 9.02 -13.85 -0.73
N LYS A 99 7.86 -13.17 -0.75
CA LYS A 99 7.61 -12.11 -1.72
C LYS A 99 8.55 -10.95 -1.56
N MET A 100 8.89 -10.56 -0.33
CA MET A 100 9.84 -9.48 -0.13
C MET A 100 11.26 -9.86 -0.59
N ALA A 101 11.68 -11.11 -0.40
CA ALA A 101 12.97 -11.59 -0.90
C ALA A 101 13.03 -11.61 -2.43
N GLU A 102 11.94 -11.95 -3.11
CA GLU A 102 11.81 -11.88 -4.57
C GLU A 102 11.78 -10.42 -5.05
N ASP A 103 10.85 -9.62 -4.51
CA ASP A 103 10.48 -8.32 -5.04
C ASP A 103 11.58 -7.26 -4.80
N ARG A 104 12.39 -7.38 -3.74
CA ARG A 104 13.44 -6.39 -3.42
C ARG A 104 14.54 -6.26 -4.48
N GLU A 105 14.77 -7.30 -5.26
CA GLU A 105 15.78 -7.31 -6.33
C GLU A 105 15.20 -6.85 -7.67
N MET A 106 13.87 -6.86 -7.81
CA MET A 106 13.15 -6.52 -9.05
C MET A 106 12.57 -5.10 -9.02
N VAL A 107 12.37 -4.53 -7.85
CA VAL A 107 11.77 -3.21 -7.67
C VAL A 107 12.66 -2.07 -8.16
N ASP A 108 12.01 -1.08 -8.75
CA ASP A 108 12.58 0.08 -9.45
C ASP A 108 11.93 1.44 -9.09
N LEU A 109 10.84 1.47 -8.31
CA LEU A 109 10.37 2.64 -7.51
C LEU A 109 9.63 2.13 -6.28
N VAL A 110 9.57 2.86 -5.18
CA VAL A 110 8.65 2.57 -4.06
C VAL A 110 7.68 3.73 -3.87
N VAL A 111 6.39 3.47 -3.75
CA VAL A 111 5.39 4.52 -3.51
C VAL A 111 4.59 4.20 -2.26
N VAL A 112 4.82 4.94 -1.18
CA VAL A 112 4.10 4.78 0.09
C VAL A 112 2.86 5.67 0.10
N ILE A 113 1.66 5.11 0.17
CA ILE A 113 0.37 5.81 0.10
C ILE A 113 -0.39 5.66 1.41
N GLY A 114 -0.53 6.73 2.20
CA GLY A 114 -1.43 6.77 3.36
C GLY A 114 -1.00 5.92 4.56
N SER A 115 0.29 5.57 4.64
CA SER A 115 0.88 4.90 5.81
C SER A 115 1.80 5.81 6.59
N SER A 116 1.75 5.67 7.92
CA SER A 116 2.69 6.33 8.82
C SER A 116 4.00 5.54 8.99
N LEU A 117 4.09 4.32 8.45
CA LEU A 117 5.24 3.41 8.59
C LEU A 117 5.75 3.33 10.03
N LYS A 118 4.86 3.09 10.99
CA LYS A 118 5.22 2.96 12.43
C LYS A 118 5.29 1.52 12.90
N VAL A 119 4.57 0.62 12.23
CA VAL A 119 4.42 -0.78 12.64
C VAL A 119 5.43 -1.63 11.86
N GLN A 120 6.38 -2.21 12.59
CA GLN A 120 7.29 -3.21 12.06
C GLN A 120 6.59 -4.57 11.90
N PRO A 121 7.06 -5.42 10.96
CA PRO A 121 8.23 -5.20 10.08
C PRO A 121 7.89 -4.44 8.78
N VAL A 122 6.62 -4.15 8.49
CA VAL A 122 6.21 -3.47 7.25
C VAL A 122 6.84 -2.09 7.09
N ALA A 123 7.02 -1.36 8.20
CA ALA A 123 7.73 -0.07 8.21
C ALA A 123 9.17 -0.15 7.65
N LEU A 124 9.78 -1.35 7.65
CA LEU A 124 11.13 -1.56 7.14
C LEU A 124 11.18 -1.85 5.64
N LEU A 125 10.04 -2.15 4.98
CA LEU A 125 10.00 -2.46 3.54
C LEU A 125 10.77 -1.46 2.68
N PRO A 126 10.58 -0.12 2.82
CA PRO A 126 11.25 0.84 1.96
C PRO A 126 12.77 0.91 2.19
N TYR A 127 13.27 0.39 3.31
CA TYR A 127 14.69 0.34 3.63
C TYR A 127 15.34 -1.00 3.23
N ASN A 128 14.54 -2.01 2.89
CA ASN A 128 14.99 -3.34 2.48
C ASN A 128 15.09 -3.51 0.96
N VAL A 129 14.86 -2.45 0.19
CA VAL A 129 15.09 -2.40 -1.26
C VAL A 129 16.42 -1.71 -1.54
N ASN A 130 16.93 -1.83 -2.77
CA ASN A 130 18.13 -1.09 -3.18
C ASN A 130 17.95 0.42 -2.87
N PRO A 131 18.85 1.07 -2.11
CA PRO A 131 18.72 2.48 -1.75
C PRO A 131 18.65 3.45 -2.93
N GLU A 132 19.10 3.04 -4.12
CA GLU A 132 19.04 3.80 -5.37
C GLU A 132 17.65 3.79 -6.02
N VAL A 133 16.77 2.87 -5.60
CA VAL A 133 15.38 2.83 -6.04
C VAL A 133 14.69 4.09 -5.55
N PRO A 134 14.15 4.94 -6.45
CA PRO A 134 13.48 6.17 -6.05
C PRO A 134 12.25 5.85 -5.21
N GLN A 135 11.91 6.73 -4.27
CA GLN A 135 10.80 6.53 -3.35
C GLN A 135 9.92 7.77 -3.25
N ILE A 136 8.60 7.57 -3.34
CA ILE A 136 7.57 8.60 -3.27
C ILE A 136 6.70 8.34 -2.04
N LEU A 137 6.39 9.39 -1.28
CA LEU A 137 5.39 9.38 -0.23
C LEU A 137 4.15 10.13 -0.71
N ILE A 138 2.98 9.51 -0.60
CA ILE A 138 1.65 10.11 -0.79
C ILE A 138 0.91 9.98 0.54
N ASN A 139 0.99 11.00 1.40
CA ASN A 139 0.41 10.88 2.73
C ASN A 139 -0.19 12.20 3.22
N ARG A 140 -1.03 12.16 4.25
CA ARG A 140 -1.55 13.40 4.86
C ARG A 140 -0.45 14.22 5.55
N GLU A 141 0.56 13.54 6.07
CA GLU A 141 1.63 14.12 6.87
C GLU A 141 2.98 13.59 6.39
N SER A 142 4.02 14.43 6.51
CA SER A 142 5.41 14.00 6.31
C SER A 142 5.83 13.00 7.38
N LEU A 143 6.81 12.15 7.07
CA LEU A 143 7.32 11.11 7.97
C LEU A 143 8.78 11.41 8.34
N PRO A 144 9.06 12.00 9.51
CA PRO A 144 10.43 12.42 9.87
C PRO A 144 11.46 11.29 9.90
N HIS A 145 11.01 10.06 10.09
CA HIS A 145 11.85 8.86 10.12
C HIS A 145 12.08 8.24 8.74
N TYR A 146 11.35 8.66 7.70
CA TYR A 146 11.37 8.07 6.37
C TYR A 146 11.83 9.07 5.31
N ALA A 147 13.09 8.90 4.87
CA ALA A 147 13.70 9.72 3.83
C ALA A 147 13.27 9.24 2.43
N THR A 148 12.21 9.87 1.91
CA THR A 148 11.70 9.69 0.55
C THR A 148 12.28 10.74 -0.40
N ASP A 149 12.31 10.46 -1.70
CA ASP A 149 12.81 11.42 -2.70
C ASP A 149 11.76 12.48 -3.05
N ILE A 150 10.47 12.12 -3.04
CA ILE A 150 9.35 13.02 -3.33
C ILE A 150 8.27 12.84 -2.25
N GLU A 151 7.81 13.96 -1.68
CA GLU A 151 6.66 14.01 -0.77
C GLU A 151 5.46 14.71 -1.40
N LEU A 152 4.38 13.96 -1.62
CA LEU A 152 3.09 14.48 -2.02
C LEU A 152 2.17 14.47 -0.79
N LEU A 153 2.01 15.64 -0.18
CA LEU A 153 1.27 15.78 1.07
C LEU A 153 -0.17 16.23 0.85
N GLY A 154 -1.12 15.48 1.41
CA GLY A 154 -2.55 15.76 1.28
C GLY A 154 -3.44 14.52 1.36
N ASN A 155 -4.69 14.66 0.94
CA ASN A 155 -5.58 13.51 0.82
C ASN A 155 -5.14 12.60 -0.34
N CYS A 156 -4.88 11.32 -0.04
CA CYS A 156 -4.39 10.36 -1.03
C CYS A 156 -5.32 10.20 -2.24
N ASP A 157 -6.65 10.29 -2.08
CA ASP A 157 -7.57 10.19 -3.21
C ASP A 157 -7.42 11.38 -4.17
N ASP A 158 -7.20 12.59 -3.64
CA ASP A 158 -7.04 13.80 -4.44
C ASP A 158 -5.70 13.81 -5.19
N ILE A 159 -4.63 13.38 -4.52
CA ILE A 159 -3.31 13.25 -5.15
C ILE A 159 -3.35 12.18 -6.25
N VAL A 160 -3.94 11.01 -5.96
CA VAL A 160 -4.09 9.94 -6.95
C VAL A 160 -4.94 10.38 -8.14
N ALA A 161 -5.99 11.17 -7.91
CA ALA A 161 -6.78 11.77 -8.98
C ALA A 161 -5.92 12.62 -9.92
N GLN A 162 -5.08 13.48 -9.34
CA GLN A 162 -4.18 14.33 -10.12
C GLN A 162 -3.15 13.52 -10.90
N LEU A 163 -2.53 12.51 -10.27
CA LEU A 163 -1.62 11.60 -10.96
C LEU A 163 -2.31 10.88 -12.12
N ALA A 164 -3.54 10.42 -11.92
CA ALA A 164 -4.31 9.77 -12.97
C ALA A 164 -4.60 10.69 -14.16
N LEU A 165 -4.91 11.97 -13.93
CA LEU A 165 -5.11 12.96 -14.99
C LEU A 165 -3.82 13.23 -15.76
N VAL A 166 -2.70 13.40 -15.06
CA VAL A 166 -1.38 13.64 -15.69
C VAL A 166 -0.93 12.45 -16.52
N LEU A 167 -1.16 11.22 -16.03
CA LEU A 167 -0.81 9.99 -16.73
C LEU A 167 -1.74 9.68 -17.92
N GLY A 168 -2.95 10.26 -17.95
CA GLY A 168 -3.95 10.02 -18.98
C GLY A 168 -4.52 8.59 -18.98
N PRO A 169 -5.26 8.18 -20.02
CA PRO A 169 -5.75 6.81 -20.15
C PRO A 169 -4.61 5.78 -20.18
N PRO A 170 -4.77 4.61 -19.53
CA PRO A 170 -5.99 4.09 -18.90
C PRO A 170 -6.23 4.55 -17.45
N TYR A 171 -5.33 5.36 -16.88
CA TYR A 171 -5.39 5.73 -15.46
C TYR A 171 -6.58 6.63 -15.12
N THR A 172 -7.07 7.42 -16.08
CA THR A 172 -8.29 8.23 -15.91
C THR A 172 -9.57 7.39 -15.82
N ASP A 173 -9.57 6.11 -16.22
CA ASP A 173 -10.77 5.27 -16.10
C ASP A 173 -11.17 4.97 -14.65
N ILE A 174 -10.28 5.20 -13.68
CA ILE A 174 -10.54 5.02 -12.26
C ILE A 174 -11.68 5.93 -11.76
N PHE A 175 -11.92 7.06 -12.41
CA PHE A 175 -12.98 8.00 -12.04
C PHE A 175 -14.38 7.42 -12.28
N ARG A 176 -14.54 6.55 -13.29
CA ARG A 176 -15.80 5.84 -13.53
C ARG A 176 -16.09 4.78 -12.47
N LYS A 177 -15.03 4.21 -11.86
CA LYS A 177 -15.11 3.14 -10.86
C LYS A 177 -15.15 3.67 -9.41
N GLY A 178 -14.57 4.83 -9.15
CA GLY A 178 -14.40 5.42 -7.82
C GLY A 178 -15.42 6.51 -7.48
N ARG A 179 -16.31 6.24 -6.51
CA ARG A 179 -17.20 7.19 -5.79
C ARG A 179 -18.17 8.08 -6.59
N PHE A 180 -18.02 8.24 -7.89
CA PHE A 180 -18.96 8.95 -8.74
C PHE A 180 -19.62 7.97 -9.71
N LYS A 181 -20.84 7.53 -9.37
CA LYS A 181 -21.81 7.12 -10.39
C LYS A 181 -22.25 8.40 -11.13
N THR A 182 -21.40 8.98 -11.96
CA THR A 182 -21.92 9.90 -12.97
C THR A 182 -22.68 9.02 -13.96
N ASN A 183 -23.98 9.27 -14.12
CA ASN A 183 -24.77 8.65 -15.21
C ASN A 183 -24.25 9.06 -16.61
N SER A 184 -23.23 9.91 -16.66
CA SER A 184 -22.49 10.26 -17.86
C SER A 184 -21.31 9.30 -18.05
N SER A 185 -21.33 8.56 -19.16
CA SER A 185 -20.19 7.82 -19.71
C SER A 185 -19.17 8.73 -20.41
N ASP A 186 -19.43 10.04 -20.47
CA ASP A 186 -18.63 11.03 -21.20
C ASP A 186 -17.31 11.33 -20.45
N PRO A 187 -16.14 11.00 -21.04
CA PRO A 187 -14.84 11.36 -20.48
C PRO A 187 -14.68 12.85 -20.18
N ALA A 188 -15.26 13.73 -21.00
CA ALA A 188 -15.11 15.19 -20.87
C ALA A 188 -15.81 15.74 -19.63
N ALA A 189 -16.94 15.16 -19.23
CA ALA A 189 -17.68 15.57 -18.03
C ALA A 189 -16.94 15.19 -16.73
N VAL A 190 -16.20 14.07 -16.75
CA VAL A 190 -15.36 13.62 -15.62
C VAL A 190 -14.12 14.50 -15.50
N GLU A 191 -13.50 14.81 -16.65
CA GLU A 191 -12.39 15.75 -16.74
C GLU A 191 -12.82 17.13 -16.21
N GLU A 192 -14.02 17.60 -16.55
CA GLU A 192 -14.58 18.87 -16.06
C GLU A 192 -14.79 18.92 -14.54
N ILE A 193 -15.18 17.80 -13.90
CA ILE A 193 -15.34 17.70 -12.43
C ILE A 193 -14.00 17.91 -11.71
N TYR A 194 -12.92 17.37 -12.28
CA TYR A 194 -11.58 17.49 -11.73
C TYR A 194 -10.77 18.69 -12.29
N GLU A 195 -11.21 19.31 -13.39
CA GLU A 195 -10.68 20.58 -13.91
C GLU A 195 -11.27 21.81 -13.21
N LYS A 196 -12.51 21.74 -12.71
CA LYS A 196 -13.20 22.89 -12.09
C LYS A 196 -12.58 23.28 -10.74
N ALA A 197 -11.66 24.25 -10.79
CA ALA A 197 -11.22 25.24 -9.79
C ALA A 197 -10.68 24.75 -8.42
N THR A 198 -11.07 23.56 -7.96
CA THR A 198 -10.75 23.02 -6.64
C THR A 198 -9.35 22.37 -6.62
N LEU A 199 -8.94 21.73 -7.72
CA LEU A 199 -7.71 20.95 -7.79
C LEU A 199 -6.44 21.74 -8.14
N ARG A 200 -6.54 22.73 -9.05
CA ARG A 200 -5.46 23.73 -9.26
C ARG A 200 -5.11 24.53 -8.00
N LYS A 201 -6.04 24.63 -7.04
CA LYS A 201 -5.84 25.28 -5.75
C LYS A 201 -5.15 24.40 -4.71
N ALA A 202 -5.29 23.08 -4.78
CA ALA A 202 -4.78 22.15 -3.77
C ALA A 202 -3.26 21.92 -3.90
N ILE A 203 -2.76 21.89 -5.14
CA ILE A 203 -1.32 21.97 -5.43
C ILE A 203 -1.23 22.84 -6.68
N ASN A 204 -0.77 24.09 -6.52
CA ASN A 204 -0.50 24.96 -7.65
C ASN A 204 0.40 24.18 -8.65
N GLU A 205 0.11 24.24 -9.94
CA GLU A 205 0.89 23.65 -11.04
C GLU A 205 2.40 23.97 -10.92
N ILE A 206 2.73 25.15 -10.38
CA ILE A 206 4.08 25.60 -10.01
C ILE A 206 4.67 24.77 -8.86
N GLN A 207 3.86 24.42 -7.87
CA GLN A 207 4.25 23.65 -6.69
C GLN A 207 4.42 22.16 -7.03
N PHE A 208 3.58 21.64 -7.94
CA PHE A 208 3.73 20.30 -8.51
C PHE A 208 4.95 20.21 -9.43
N LYS A 209 5.17 21.19 -10.32
CA LYS A 209 6.43 21.29 -11.09
C LYS A 209 7.64 21.44 -10.17
N LYS A 210 7.59 22.30 -9.15
CA LYS A 210 8.67 22.40 -8.14
C LYS A 210 8.89 21.11 -7.35
N LEU A 211 7.88 20.26 -7.18
CA LEU A 211 8.01 18.94 -6.56
C LEU A 211 8.70 17.95 -7.51
N LEU A 212 8.42 18.01 -8.81
CA LEU A 212 9.08 17.21 -9.83
C LEU A 212 10.50 17.72 -10.16
N ASP A 213 10.72 19.03 -10.06
CA ASP A 213 11.98 19.74 -10.33
C ASP A 213 12.86 19.89 -9.06
N GLN A 214 12.45 19.30 -7.93
CA GLN A 214 13.26 19.31 -6.72
C GLN A 214 14.57 18.57 -6.99
N PRO A 215 15.74 19.15 -6.66
CA PRO A 215 17.00 18.41 -6.78
C PRO A 215 16.89 17.16 -5.92
N THR A 216 17.19 15.99 -6.49
CA THR A 216 17.25 14.72 -5.75
C THR A 216 18.00 14.94 -4.45
N VAL A 217 17.28 14.93 -3.33
CA VAL A 217 17.90 15.03 -2.02
C VAL A 217 18.61 13.70 -1.83
N LYS A 218 19.95 13.71 -1.93
CA LYS A 218 20.73 12.53 -1.58
C LYS A 218 20.30 12.10 -0.18
N ARG A 219 19.73 10.89 -0.07
CA ARG A 219 19.31 10.29 1.21
C ARG A 219 20.39 10.52 2.26
N ALA A 220 20.02 11.19 3.35
CA ALA A 220 20.89 11.29 4.50
C ALA A 220 21.08 9.87 5.04
N ARG A 221 22.33 9.39 5.04
CA ARG A 221 22.71 8.13 5.70
C ARG A 221 22.17 8.16 7.13
N LEU A 222 21.51 7.07 7.55
CA LEU A 222 21.31 6.77 8.97
C LEU A 222 22.67 6.95 9.67
N LYS A 223 22.70 7.73 10.75
CA LYS A 223 23.93 8.03 11.50
C LYS A 223 24.69 6.74 11.83
N GLU A 224 26.00 6.75 11.63
CA GLU A 224 26.92 5.65 11.95
C GLU A 224 26.71 5.17 13.40
N GLY A 225 26.48 3.86 13.58
CA GLY A 225 26.36 3.26 14.92
C GLY A 225 25.53 1.98 15.09
N MET A 226 24.81 1.48 14.07
CA MET A 226 24.21 0.14 14.14
C MET A 226 25.13 -0.90 13.45
N PRO A 227 25.39 -2.06 14.07
CA PRO A 227 26.37 -3.02 13.57
C PRO A 227 25.90 -3.68 12.25
N SER A 228 26.89 -3.90 11.38
CA SER A 228 26.79 -4.29 9.98
C SER A 228 26.30 -5.72 9.74
N MET A 229 25.71 -5.93 8.56
CA MET A 229 25.89 -7.16 7.80
C MET A 229 25.64 -6.87 6.31
N TRP A 230 26.30 -5.93 5.63
CA TRP A 230 27.47 -6.17 4.78
C TRP A 230 27.67 -4.87 3.95
N ASP A 231 28.89 -4.34 3.92
CA ASP A 231 29.23 -3.07 3.25
C ASP A 231 29.14 -3.17 1.72
N ALA A 232 28.39 -2.26 1.08
CA ALA A 232 28.41 -2.08 -0.38
C ALA A 232 28.98 -0.71 -0.77
N ARG A 233 29.98 -0.76 -1.65
CA ARG A 233 30.79 0.36 -2.13
C ARG A 233 30.07 1.12 -3.25
N TYR A 234 30.21 2.44 -3.22
CA TYR A 234 29.65 3.40 -4.17
C TYR A 234 30.22 3.29 -5.59
N VAL A 235 29.36 3.42 -6.59
CA VAL A 235 29.70 3.94 -7.94
C VAL A 235 28.61 4.93 -8.35
N SER A 236 28.99 6.12 -8.83
CA SER A 236 28.08 7.19 -9.25
C SER A 236 27.82 7.14 -10.74
N VAL A 237 26.56 7.11 -11.19
CA VAL A 237 26.24 7.33 -12.61
C VAL A 237 24.93 8.12 -12.79
N GLY A 238 25.04 9.45 -12.78
CA GLY A 238 23.95 10.39 -13.13
C GLY A 238 23.60 10.42 -14.62
N SER A 239 23.40 9.26 -15.27
CA SER A 239 23.08 9.21 -16.70
C SER A 239 22.15 8.08 -17.15
N LYS A 240 21.41 7.41 -16.25
CA LYS A 240 20.44 6.38 -16.65
C LYS A 240 19.19 6.36 -15.76
N LEU A 241 18.22 7.22 -16.08
CA LEU A 241 16.81 6.97 -15.74
C LEU A 241 16.21 6.08 -16.84
N PRO A 242 15.76 4.84 -16.57
CA PRO A 242 15.02 4.03 -17.53
C PRO A 242 13.52 4.33 -17.47
N VAL A 243 12.83 3.97 -18.55
CA VAL A 243 11.47 4.39 -18.91
C VAL A 243 10.37 3.55 -18.24
N ASP A 244 10.69 2.49 -17.50
CA ASP A 244 9.70 1.46 -17.15
C ASP A 244 9.89 0.80 -15.76
N GLY A 245 8.85 0.97 -14.90
CA GLY A 245 8.46 0.05 -13.80
C GLY A 245 8.51 0.68 -12.40
N TYR A 246 7.52 0.37 -11.51
CA TYR A 246 7.36 0.96 -10.16
C TYR A 246 6.63 0.04 -9.09
N LEU A 247 7.01 0.05 -7.79
CA LEU A 247 6.38 -0.64 -6.62
C LEU A 247 5.58 0.33 -5.71
N PHE A 248 4.51 -0.16 -5.07
CA PHE A 248 3.61 0.61 -4.19
C PHE A 248 3.41 -0.09 -2.81
N VAL A 249 3.30 0.71 -1.74
CA VAL A 249 2.94 0.34 -0.37
C VAL A 249 1.78 1.26 0.01
N SER A 250 0.60 0.77 0.45
CA SER A 250 -0.48 1.66 0.90
C SER A 250 -1.03 1.26 2.26
N SER A 251 -1.42 2.25 3.07
CA SER A 251 -2.46 2.07 4.08
C SER A 251 -3.46 3.22 4.05
N ARG A 252 -4.59 3.07 4.73
CA ARG A 252 -5.46 4.20 5.08
C ARG A 252 -5.88 4.02 6.53
N THR A 253 -5.83 5.08 7.33
CA THR A 253 -6.45 5.11 8.65
C THR A 253 -7.97 5.26 8.51
N SER A 254 -8.71 4.22 8.88
CA SER A 254 -10.14 4.34 9.21
C SER A 254 -10.26 4.64 10.71
N PRO A 255 -11.08 5.62 11.14
CA PRO A 255 -11.30 5.94 12.56
C PRO A 255 -12.27 4.99 13.29
N PHE A 256 -12.53 3.79 12.77
CA PHE A 256 -13.43 2.84 13.41
C PHE A 256 -12.68 1.54 13.71
N LEU A 257 -12.22 1.42 14.95
CA LEU A 257 -12.21 0.21 15.79
C LEU A 257 -11.49 0.58 17.09
N SER A 258 -12.21 1.30 17.95
CA SER A 258 -11.98 1.28 19.39
C SER A 258 -12.85 0.18 19.98
N PHE A 259 -12.23 -0.94 20.32
CA PHE A 259 -12.71 -1.88 21.34
C PHE A 259 -11.50 -2.29 22.18
#